data_AF-A0AAV0RZ47-F1
#
_entry.id   AF-A0AAV0RZ47-F1
#
_cell.length_a   1.000
_cell.length_b   1.000
_cell.length_c   1.000
_cell.angle_alpha   90.00
_cell.angle_beta   90.00
_cell.angle_gamma   90.00
#
_symmetry.space_group_name_H-M   'P 1'
#
loop_
_entity.id
_entity.type
_entity.pdbx_description
1 polymer ?
#
loop_
_entity_poly.entity_id
_entity_poly.type
_entity_poly.pdbx_seq_one_letter_code
_entity_poly.pdbx_strand_id
1 'polypeptide(L)'
;LADAGLSSVLPLAPLTGDPGLITALVERWRPEISTFHMPFGEVTITLEDVVTLTGLAIDGDAVAVDIPDEDWSAMCLRLLGRAPTDLGGGVIRIAWLRETFDELPLSASPQTTEQFARAYALSLMGGVLFSDRSGGSVHLQYLFLVEDWRRAGRFA
;
A
#
# COMPACT_ATOMS: atom_id res chain seq x y z
N LEU A 1 0.79 -9.23 -8.35
CA LEU A 1 -0.20 -8.13 -8.24
C LEU A 1 -1.62 -8.60 -8.50
N ALA A 2 -1.94 -9.15 -9.67
CA ALA A 2 -3.29 -9.68 -9.96
C ALA A 2 -3.74 -10.74 -8.95
N ASP A 3 -2.88 -11.72 -8.68
CA ASP A 3 -3.15 -12.77 -7.68
C ASP A 3 -3.37 -12.23 -6.26
N ALA A 4 -2.89 -11.02 -5.98
CA ALA A 4 -3.03 -10.35 -4.69
C ALA A 4 -4.18 -9.33 -4.63
N GLY A 5 -4.99 -9.22 -5.68
CA GLY A 5 -6.10 -8.26 -5.73
C GLY A 5 -5.68 -6.80 -5.86
N LEU A 6 -4.38 -6.48 -6.00
CA LEU A 6 -3.88 -5.10 -6.04
C LEU A 6 -3.98 -4.44 -7.42
N SER A 7 -4.43 -5.16 -8.45
CA SER A 7 -4.52 -4.63 -9.82
C SER A 7 -5.53 -3.49 -9.93
N SER A 8 -6.60 -3.48 -9.15
CA SER A 8 -7.63 -2.43 -9.15
C SER A 8 -7.14 -1.09 -8.61
N VAL A 9 -6.07 -1.10 -7.81
CA VAL A 9 -5.51 0.08 -7.16
C VAL A 9 -4.46 0.77 -8.04
N LEU A 10 -3.98 0.12 -9.11
CA LEU A 10 -3.00 0.71 -10.04
C LEU A 10 -3.43 2.07 -10.61
N PRO A 11 -4.71 2.27 -11.04
CA PRO A 11 -5.17 3.55 -11.54
C PRO A 11 -5.23 4.65 -10.47
N LEU A 12 -5.21 4.28 -9.18
CA LEU A 12 -5.20 5.22 -8.06
C LEU A 12 -3.80 5.71 -7.71
N ALA A 13 -2.73 5.03 -8.15
CA ALA A 13 -1.36 5.40 -7.80
C ALA A 13 -0.95 6.81 -8.29
N PRO A 14 -1.37 7.29 -9.47
CA PRO A 14 -1.26 8.69 -9.85
C PRO A 14 -2.55 9.43 -9.46
N LEU A 15 -2.70 9.82 -8.19
CA LEU A 15 -3.70 10.82 -7.81
C LEU A 15 -3.26 12.21 -8.32
N THR A 16 -3.30 12.42 -9.63
CA THR A 16 -3.34 13.77 -10.23
C THR A 16 -4.76 14.31 -10.09
N GLY A 17 -5.18 14.56 -8.85
CA GLY A 17 -6.42 15.26 -8.55
C GLY A 17 -6.24 16.77 -8.62
N ASP A 18 -7.32 17.52 -8.83
CA ASP A 18 -7.32 18.97 -8.65
C ASP A 18 -7.01 19.28 -7.17
N PRO A 19 -5.88 19.96 -6.85
CA PRO A 19 -5.50 20.26 -5.47
C PRO A 19 -6.57 21.07 -4.72
N GLY A 20 -7.33 21.90 -5.42
CA GLY A 20 -8.43 22.67 -4.86
C GLY A 20 -9.60 21.78 -4.45
N LEU A 21 -9.94 20.77 -5.25
CA LEU A 21 -10.99 19.81 -4.89
C LEU A 21 -10.59 18.96 -3.69
N ILE A 22 -9.34 18.48 -3.65
CA ILE A 22 -8.82 17.69 -2.51
C ILE A 22 -8.87 18.54 -1.24
N THR A 23 -8.40 19.79 -1.30
CA THR A 23 -8.42 20.71 -0.16
C THR A 23 -9.85 20.96 0.32
N ALA A 24 -10.78 21.22 -0.61
CA ALA A 24 -12.18 21.45 -0.28
C ALA A 24 -12.86 20.25 0.40
N LEU A 25 -12.49 19.01 0.04
CA LEU A 25 -12.96 17.79 0.70
C LEU A 25 -12.33 17.63 2.09
N VAL A 26 -11.02 17.85 2.22
CA VAL A 26 -10.31 17.79 3.50
C VAL A 26 -10.90 18.77 4.52
N GLU A 27 -11.21 20.01 4.11
CA GLU A 27 -11.82 21.01 4.98
C GLU A 27 -13.24 20.65 5.45
N ARG A 28 -13.96 19.82 4.67
CA ARG A 28 -15.33 19.39 4.98
C ARG A 28 -15.38 18.06 5.73
N TRP A 29 -14.26 17.36 5.87
CA TRP A 29 -14.19 16.09 6.59
C TRP A 29 -14.35 16.28 8.10
N ARG A 30 -15.27 15.52 8.71
CA ARG A 30 -15.47 15.44 10.16
C ARG A 30 -14.96 14.09 10.66
N PRO A 31 -13.75 14.03 11.22
CA PRO A 31 -13.13 12.76 11.59
C PRO A 31 -13.86 12.05 12.74
N GLU A 32 -14.63 12.77 13.56
CA GLU A 32 -15.34 12.18 14.71
C GLU A 32 -16.45 11.21 14.30
N ILE A 33 -17.05 11.43 13.13
CA ILE A 33 -18.21 10.67 12.62
C ILE A 33 -17.98 10.16 11.19
N SER A 34 -16.73 10.23 10.70
CA SER A 34 -16.31 9.77 9.37
C SER A 34 -17.21 10.26 8.22
N THR A 35 -17.57 11.55 8.24
CA THR A 35 -18.58 12.12 7.33
C THR A 35 -18.13 13.48 6.77
N PHE A 36 -18.46 13.77 5.52
CA PHE A 36 -18.27 15.09 4.91
C PHE A 36 -19.46 16.00 5.15
N HIS A 37 -19.19 17.26 5.51
CA HIS A 37 -20.19 18.30 5.65
C HIS A 37 -20.31 19.12 4.36
N MET A 38 -21.29 18.79 3.53
CA MET A 38 -21.53 19.41 2.23
C MET A 38 -22.65 20.47 2.31
N PRO A 39 -22.75 21.41 1.35
CA PRO A 39 -23.83 22.41 1.32
C PRO A 39 -25.24 21.80 1.28
N PHE A 40 -25.36 20.56 0.81
CA PHE A 40 -26.61 19.82 0.69
C PHE A 40 -26.83 18.79 1.82
N GLY A 41 -25.97 18.76 2.84
CA GLY A 41 -26.09 17.87 3.99
C GLY A 41 -24.82 17.07 4.28
N GLU A 42 -24.99 16.02 5.08
CA GLU A 42 -23.92 15.13 5.50
C GLU A 42 -23.77 13.95 4.54
N VAL A 43 -22.54 13.59 4.18
CA VAL A 43 -22.21 12.47 3.30
C VAL A 43 -21.22 11.54 3.99
N THR A 44 -21.67 10.36 4.38
CA THR A 44 -20.84 9.33 5.03
C THR A 44 -20.26 8.39 3.96
N ILE A 45 -18.97 8.06 4.07
CA ILE A 45 -18.35 7.04 3.21
C ILE A 45 -18.73 5.66 3.76
N THR A 46 -19.33 4.82 2.93
CA THR A 46 -19.68 3.44 3.27
C THR A 46 -18.62 2.45 2.80
N LEU A 47 -18.70 1.20 3.26
CA LEU A 47 -17.84 0.14 2.73
C LEU A 47 -18.06 -0.10 1.23
N GLU A 48 -19.29 0.06 0.73
CA GLU A 48 -19.59 -0.04 -0.70
C GLU A 48 -18.86 1.03 -1.52
N ASP A 49 -18.76 2.25 -0.99
CA ASP A 49 -17.98 3.32 -1.62
C ASP A 49 -16.49 2.99 -1.64
N VAL A 50 -15.94 2.41 -0.56
CA VAL A 50 -14.53 1.99 -0.49
C VAL A 50 -14.24 0.90 -1.52
N VAL A 51 -15.11 -0.11 -1.64
CA VAL A 51 -15.00 -1.16 -2.67
C VAL A 51 -15.09 -0.54 -4.06
N THR A 52 -16.02 0.38 -4.28
CA THR A 52 -16.22 1.01 -5.59
C THR A 52 -15.02 1.85 -5.99
N LEU A 53 -14.42 2.59 -5.05
CA LEU A 53 -13.28 3.46 -5.31
C LEU A 53 -11.97 2.68 -5.47
N THR A 54 -11.74 1.65 -4.65
CA THR A 54 -10.45 0.93 -4.60
C THR A 54 -10.45 -0.39 -5.36
N GLY A 55 -11.62 -0.96 -5.61
CA GLY A 55 -11.81 -2.33 -6.13
C GLY A 55 -11.33 -3.43 -5.20
N LEU A 56 -10.99 -3.12 -3.95
CA LEU A 56 -10.58 -4.12 -2.95
C LEU A 56 -11.80 -4.88 -2.42
N ALA A 57 -11.61 -6.16 -2.11
CA ALA A 57 -12.64 -6.99 -1.51
C ALA A 57 -12.92 -6.56 -0.06
N ILE A 58 -14.19 -6.63 0.36
CA ILE A 58 -14.63 -6.43 1.76
C ILE A 58 -15.04 -7.73 2.47
N ASP A 59 -15.18 -8.82 1.72
CA ASP A 59 -15.51 -10.15 2.21
C ASP A 59 -14.32 -11.08 2.01
N GLY A 60 -13.53 -11.31 3.06
CA GLY A 60 -12.27 -12.05 2.99
C GLY A 60 -11.64 -12.34 4.35
N ASP A 61 -10.43 -12.90 4.32
CA ASP A 61 -9.64 -13.20 5.51
C ASP A 61 -9.20 -11.90 6.21
N ALA A 62 -9.38 -11.82 7.52
CA ALA A 62 -8.89 -10.67 8.28
C ALA A 62 -7.36 -10.54 8.17
N VAL A 63 -6.89 -9.31 8.00
CA VAL A 63 -5.45 -9.00 7.99
C VAL A 63 -4.89 -9.12 9.41
N ALA A 64 -4.30 -10.27 9.73
CA ALA A 64 -3.51 -10.47 10.94
C ALA A 64 -2.05 -10.76 10.55
N VAL A 65 -1.13 -9.90 11.00
CA VAL A 65 0.30 -10.09 10.76
C VAL A 65 0.93 -10.71 12.00
N ASP A 66 1.19 -12.01 11.95
CA ASP A 66 2.13 -12.66 12.86
C ASP A 66 3.53 -12.38 12.35
N ILE A 67 4.19 -11.37 12.93
CA ILE A 67 5.56 -11.00 12.57
C ILE A 67 6.49 -12.12 13.06
N PRO A 68 7.16 -12.87 12.16
CA PRO A 68 8.15 -13.85 12.57
C PRO A 68 9.30 -13.17 13.32
N ASP A 69 9.97 -13.93 14.17
CA ASP A 69 11.19 -13.53 14.88
C ASP A 69 12.39 -13.50 13.91
N GLU A 70 12.24 -12.75 12.81
CA GLU A 70 13.22 -12.51 11.77
C GLU A 70 13.59 -11.02 11.80
N ASP A 71 14.89 -10.73 11.65
CA ASP A 71 15.35 -9.35 11.51
C ASP A 71 14.80 -8.69 10.23
N TRP A 72 14.41 -7.42 10.32
CA TRP A 72 13.85 -6.66 9.21
C TRP A 72 14.77 -6.59 7.98
N SER A 73 16.08 -6.52 8.20
CA SER A 73 17.07 -6.51 7.12
C SER A 73 17.15 -7.87 6.45
N ALA A 74 17.10 -8.95 7.24
CA ALA A 74 17.08 -10.31 6.73
C ALA A 74 15.83 -10.57 5.87
N MET A 75 14.65 -10.15 6.33
CA MET A 75 13.43 -10.24 5.52
C MET A 75 13.56 -9.45 4.21
N CYS A 76 14.07 -8.21 4.26
CA CYS A 76 14.28 -7.40 3.05
C CYS A 76 15.21 -8.09 2.05
N LEU A 77 16.33 -8.64 2.52
CA LEU A 77 17.26 -9.39 1.65
C LEU A 77 16.59 -10.63 1.04
N ARG A 78 15.77 -11.35 1.81
CA ARG A 78 15.07 -12.54 1.35
C ARG A 78 14.00 -12.23 0.31
N LEU A 79 13.12 -11.26 0.60
CA LEU A 79 11.93 -10.99 -0.21
C LEU A 79 12.16 -9.95 -1.32
N LEU A 80 13.06 -8.98 -1.10
CA LEU A 80 13.37 -7.91 -2.04
C LEU A 80 14.77 -8.05 -2.67
N GLY A 81 15.63 -8.93 -2.15
CA GLY A 81 17.01 -9.08 -2.63
C GLY A 81 17.96 -7.96 -2.18
N ARG A 82 17.43 -6.94 -1.51
CA ARG A 82 18.14 -5.71 -1.11
C ARG A 82 17.55 -5.20 0.19
N ALA A 83 18.38 -4.65 1.07
CA ALA A 83 17.95 -4.03 2.31
C ALA A 83 18.57 -2.63 2.44
N PRO A 84 17.82 -1.63 2.92
CA PRO A 84 18.41 -0.36 3.32
C PRO A 84 19.28 -0.54 4.57
N THR A 85 20.23 0.37 4.77
CA THR A 85 21.20 0.29 5.87
C THR A 85 20.63 0.71 7.23
N ASP A 86 19.49 1.39 7.24
CA ASP A 86 18.81 1.87 8.44
C ASP A 86 17.33 1.49 8.37
N LEU A 87 16.95 0.49 9.17
CA LEU A 87 15.58 -0.01 9.32
C LEU A 87 15.12 0.24 10.75
N GLY A 88 15.20 1.50 11.19
CA GLY A 88 14.72 1.94 12.50
C GLY A 88 13.26 1.54 12.75
N GLY A 89 13.06 0.46 13.51
CA GLY A 89 11.74 -0.05 13.88
C GLY A 89 10.95 -0.74 12.76
N GLY A 90 11.62 -1.22 11.70
CA GLY A 90 10.94 -1.96 10.62
C GLY A 90 10.22 -1.07 9.60
N VAL A 91 10.62 0.20 9.48
CA VAL A 91 10.05 1.16 8.53
C VAL A 91 11.01 1.37 7.37
N ILE A 92 10.46 1.41 6.14
CA ILE A 92 11.22 1.69 4.92
C ILE A 92 10.65 2.89 4.18
N ARG A 93 11.53 3.72 3.62
CA ARG A 93 11.11 4.90 2.84
C ARG A 93 10.58 4.48 1.48
N ILE A 94 9.41 5.00 1.08
CA ILE A 94 8.84 4.77 -0.26
C ILE A 94 9.77 5.33 -1.34
N ALA A 95 10.44 6.47 -1.08
CA ALA A 95 11.45 7.01 -1.98
C ALA A 95 12.59 6.01 -2.25
N TRP A 96 13.09 5.34 -1.20
CA TRP A 96 14.12 4.31 -1.35
C TRP A 96 13.63 3.13 -2.17
N LEU A 97 12.38 2.67 -1.97
CA LEU A 97 11.79 1.60 -2.78
C LEU A 97 11.73 1.99 -4.25
N ARG A 98 11.27 3.22 -4.55
CA ARG A 98 11.18 3.71 -5.92
C ARG A 98 12.56 3.84 -6.58
N GLU A 99 13.52 4.46 -5.91
CA GLU A 99 14.89 4.62 -6.42
C GLU A 99 15.62 3.28 -6.60
N THR A 100 15.40 2.33 -5.68
CA THR A 100 16.06 1.02 -5.71
C THR A 100 15.47 0.10 -6.78
N PHE A 101 14.17 0.22 -7.05
CA PHE A 101 13.41 -0.66 -7.94
C PHE A 101 12.81 0.08 -9.15
N ASP A 102 13.46 1.17 -9.60
CA ASP A 102 12.96 2.05 -10.65
C ASP A 102 12.88 1.36 -12.02
N GLU A 103 13.97 0.70 -12.42
CA GLU A 103 14.09 0.05 -13.72
C GLU A 103 14.27 -1.47 -13.57
N LEU A 104 13.28 -2.22 -14.06
CA LEU A 104 13.39 -3.68 -14.14
C LEU A 104 14.33 -4.05 -15.30
N PRO A 105 15.41 -4.83 -15.05
CA PRO A 105 16.30 -5.27 -16.12
C PRO A 105 15.56 -6.09 -17.19
N LEU A 106 15.86 -5.88 -18.48
CA LEU A 106 15.26 -6.65 -19.58
C LEU A 106 15.55 -8.16 -19.48
N SER A 107 16.66 -8.53 -18.85
CA SER A 107 17.08 -9.91 -18.58
C SER A 107 16.71 -10.39 -17.17
N ALA A 108 15.74 -9.74 -16.53
CA ALA A 108 15.32 -10.11 -15.17
C ALA A 108 14.89 -11.57 -15.08
N SER A 109 15.44 -12.27 -14.09
CA SER A 109 14.97 -13.60 -13.72
C SER A 109 13.57 -13.52 -13.10
N PRO A 110 12.79 -14.61 -13.08
CA PRO A 110 11.50 -14.64 -12.39
C PRO A 110 11.58 -14.16 -10.94
N GLN A 111 12.65 -14.53 -10.23
CA GLN A 111 12.91 -14.08 -8.85
C GLN A 111 13.11 -12.57 -8.77
N THR A 112 13.88 -11.99 -9.70
CA THR A 112 14.10 -10.53 -9.77
C THR A 112 12.79 -9.80 -10.08
N THR A 113 12.00 -10.29 -11.03
CA THR A 113 10.67 -9.73 -11.33
C THR A 113 9.77 -9.76 -10.10
N GLU A 114 9.80 -10.84 -9.33
CA GLU A 114 9.00 -10.96 -8.12
C GLU A 114 9.46 -9.99 -7.01
N GLN A 115 10.76 -9.80 -6.82
CA GLN A 115 11.32 -8.82 -5.89
C GLN A 115 10.87 -7.39 -6.24
N PHE A 116 10.92 -7.03 -7.52
CA PHE A 116 10.40 -5.74 -8.01
C PHE A 116 8.90 -5.61 -7.81
N ALA A 117 8.13 -6.68 -8.08
CA ALA A 117 6.69 -6.68 -7.85
C ALA A 117 6.36 -6.46 -6.36
N ARG A 118 7.10 -7.08 -5.44
CA ARG A 118 6.93 -6.88 -3.98
C ARG A 118 7.26 -5.44 -3.57
N ALA A 119 8.36 -4.88 -4.06
CA ALA A 119 8.72 -3.48 -3.78
C ALA A 119 7.65 -2.49 -4.27
N TYR A 120 7.09 -2.75 -5.45
CA TYR A 120 6.01 -1.96 -6.02
C TYR A 120 4.71 -2.10 -5.22
N ALA A 121 4.31 -3.33 -4.86
CA ALA A 121 3.15 -3.58 -4.00
C ALA A 121 3.29 -2.87 -2.64
N LEU A 122 4.47 -2.95 -2.02
CA LEU A 122 4.76 -2.28 -0.75
C LEU A 122 4.65 -0.75 -0.88
N SER A 123 5.12 -0.20 -2.00
CA SER A 123 4.99 1.23 -2.31
C SER A 123 3.53 1.66 -2.51
N LEU A 124 2.70 0.83 -3.14
CA LEU A 124 1.25 1.08 -3.27
C LEU A 124 0.56 1.03 -1.90
N MET A 125 0.85 0.02 -1.10
CA MET A 125 0.27 -0.13 0.22
C MET A 125 0.61 1.07 1.12
N GLY A 126 1.87 1.50 1.17
CA GLY A 126 2.24 2.66 1.98
C GLY A 126 1.86 4.02 1.40
N GLY A 127 1.80 4.13 0.07
CA GLY A 127 1.57 5.42 -0.61
C GLY A 127 0.11 5.73 -0.91
N VAL A 128 -0.73 4.71 -1.03
CA VAL A 128 -2.13 4.84 -1.50
C VAL A 128 -3.11 4.26 -0.49
N LEU A 129 -2.88 3.04 0.01
CA LEU A 129 -3.88 2.32 0.82
C LEU A 129 -3.81 2.63 2.32
N PHE A 130 -2.59 2.65 2.86
CA PHE A 130 -2.30 2.81 4.28
C PHE A 130 -1.42 4.03 4.53
N SER A 131 -1.54 5.05 3.68
CA SER A 131 -0.79 6.29 3.83
C SER A 131 -1.14 6.95 5.16
N ASP A 132 -0.13 7.20 5.97
CA ASP A 132 -0.25 7.85 7.26
C ASP A 132 0.41 9.24 7.24
N ARG A 133 0.55 9.85 8.42
CA ARG A 133 1.24 11.13 8.58
C ARG A 133 2.77 11.03 8.51
N SER A 134 3.35 9.84 8.31
CA SER A 134 4.81 9.62 8.34
C SER A 134 5.56 10.19 7.14
N GLY A 135 4.85 10.71 6.13
CA GLY A 135 5.46 11.52 5.08
C GLY A 135 6.30 10.71 4.09
N GLY A 136 5.84 9.51 3.73
CA GLY A 136 6.44 8.72 2.63
C GLY A 136 7.25 7.51 3.09
N SER A 137 6.84 6.87 4.19
CA SER A 137 7.40 5.60 4.64
C SER A 137 6.32 4.54 4.77
N VAL A 138 6.73 3.28 4.81
CA VAL A 138 5.84 2.12 4.90
C VAL A 138 6.43 1.09 5.85
N HIS A 139 5.60 0.49 6.69
CA HIS A 139 6.06 -0.53 7.64
C HIS A 139 6.27 -1.87 6.92
N LEU A 140 7.36 -2.57 7.24
CA LEU A 140 7.73 -3.85 6.63
C LEU A 140 6.78 -4.99 6.98
N GLN A 141 5.90 -4.83 7.96
CA GLN A 141 4.81 -5.80 8.23
C GLN A 141 3.98 -6.10 6.97
N TYR A 142 3.79 -5.12 6.09
CA TYR A 142 3.03 -5.30 4.86
C TYR A 142 3.80 -6.11 3.82
N LEU A 143 5.12 -6.20 3.92
CA LEU A 143 5.93 -7.06 3.06
C LEU A 143 5.63 -8.54 3.32
N PHE A 144 5.30 -8.92 4.56
CA PHE A 144 4.83 -10.28 4.88
C PHE A 144 3.51 -10.61 4.21
N LEU A 145 2.60 -9.64 4.08
CA LEU A 145 1.30 -9.87 3.44
C LEU A 145 1.46 -10.27 1.97
N VAL A 146 2.51 -9.79 1.30
CA VAL A 146 2.82 -10.08 -0.10
C VAL A 146 3.98 -11.06 -0.29
N GLU A 147 4.34 -11.80 0.76
CA GLU A 147 5.24 -12.93 0.64
C GLU A 147 4.63 -14.01 -0.27
N ASP A 148 3.37 -14.37 -0.01
CA ASP A 148 2.55 -15.24 -0.84
C ASP A 148 1.43 -14.42 -1.49
N TRP A 149 1.56 -14.19 -2.79
CA TRP A 149 0.59 -13.42 -3.58
C TRP A 149 -0.82 -14.01 -3.56
N ARG A 150 -0.98 -15.33 -3.50
CA ARG A 150 -2.31 -15.97 -3.49
C ARG A 150 -2.97 -15.81 -2.14
N ARG A 151 -2.20 -15.92 -1.06
CA ARG A 151 -2.71 -15.62 0.29
C ARG A 151 -3.12 -14.16 0.38
N ALA A 152 -2.31 -13.26 -0.18
CA ALA A 152 -2.59 -11.84 -0.21
C ALA A 152 -3.96 -11.52 -0.84
N GLY A 153 -4.32 -12.20 -1.93
CA GLY A 153 -5.58 -11.98 -2.64
C GLY A 153 -6.83 -12.49 -1.93
N ARG A 154 -6.70 -13.12 -0.76
CA ARG A 154 -7.85 -13.56 0.05
C ARG A 154 -8.20 -12.56 1.17
N PHE A 155 -7.36 -11.57 1.42
CA PHE A 155 -7.59 -10.60 2.49
C PHE A 155 -8.72 -9.62 2.14
N ALA A 156 -9.43 -9.14 3.16
CA ALA A 156 -10.40 -8.05 3.10
C ALA A 156 -10.36 -7.17 4.37
#